data_AF-A0A932FHU5-F1
#
_entry.id   AF-A0A932FHU5-F1
#
_cell.length_a   1.000
_cell.length_b   1.000
_cell.length_c   1.000
_cell.angle_alpha   90.00
_cell.angle_beta   90.00
_cell.angle_gamma   90.00
#
_symmetry.space_group_name_H-M   'P 1'
#
loop_
_entity.id
_entity.type
_entity.pdbx_description
1 polymer ?
#
loop_
_entity_poly.entity_id
_entity_poly.type
_entity_poly.pdbx_seq_one_letter_code
_entity_poly.pdbx_strand_id
1 'polypeptide(L)'
;MTIQIACLSCGTPARSGGSTFCARCGLRFGAAPPSHLELPVCPICYRSADDDGRFPSAAGPGLRLDIPRHVEEHDRHPVGDDDYLESLREGSRIRIGRWTAPFDLVRRYLVTGALDGGRRRQFEHDLIVTAMTQLARFGPDATILGDQPEWRAARDAVSEVLERFQRPLARRRSA
;
A
#
# COMPACT_ATOMS: atom_id res chain seq x y z
N MET A 1 23.67 2.63 -7.50
CA MET A 1 22.20 2.70 -7.48
C MET A 1 21.75 3.00 -8.90
N THR A 2 21.28 1.98 -9.62
CA THR A 2 20.89 2.14 -11.02
C THR A 2 19.57 2.92 -11.03
N ILE A 3 19.58 4.15 -11.53
CA ILE A 3 18.35 4.94 -11.68
C ILE A 3 17.44 4.20 -12.67
N GLN A 4 16.39 3.57 -12.15
CA GLN A 4 15.42 2.86 -12.95
C GLN A 4 14.28 3.82 -13.28
N ILE A 5 14.28 4.36 -14.49
CA ILE A 5 13.24 5.29 -14.97
C ILE A 5 11.92 4.52 -15.13
N ALA A 6 10.81 5.08 -14.66
CA ALA A 6 9.48 4.52 -14.90
C ALA A 6 8.79 5.15 -16.11
N CYS A 7 7.88 4.41 -16.74
CA CYS A 7 7.01 4.97 -17.78
C CYS A 7 5.99 5.92 -17.14
N LEU A 8 5.94 7.18 -17.58
CA LEU A 8 5.02 8.19 -17.02
C LEU A 8 3.54 7.85 -17.27
N SER A 9 3.23 7.09 -18.32
CA SER A 9 1.85 6.73 -18.67
C SER A 9 1.30 5.52 -17.92
N CYS A 10 2.14 4.58 -17.48
CA CYS A 10 1.65 3.33 -16.87
C CYS A 10 2.47 2.83 -15.67
N GLY A 11 3.48 3.60 -15.23
CA GLY A 11 4.29 3.31 -14.05
C GLY A 11 5.27 2.13 -14.20
N THR A 12 5.32 1.46 -15.35
CA THR A 12 6.17 0.27 -15.52
C THR A 12 7.65 0.66 -15.53
N PRO A 13 8.50 0.05 -14.69
CA PRO A 13 9.92 0.37 -14.64
C PRO A 13 10.66 -0.12 -15.89
N ALA A 14 11.67 0.63 -16.32
CA ALA A 14 12.58 0.22 -17.38
C ALA A 14 13.35 -1.04 -16.96
N ARG A 15 13.52 -1.99 -17.90
CA ARG A 15 14.31 -3.22 -17.65
C ARG A 15 15.80 -2.95 -17.59
N SER A 16 16.25 -1.88 -18.26
CA SER A 16 17.65 -1.45 -18.32
C SER A 16 17.73 0.03 -18.66
N GLY A 17 18.88 0.67 -18.37
CA GLY A 17 19.12 2.08 -18.72
C GLY A 17 19.10 2.40 -20.22
N GLY A 18 19.17 1.39 -21.10
CA GLY A 18 19.06 1.54 -22.56
C GLY A 18 17.63 1.34 -23.11
N SER A 19 16.65 1.03 -22.25
CA SER A 19 15.27 0.80 -22.69
C SER A 19 14.64 2.10 -23.20
N THR A 20 14.34 2.17 -24.49
CA THR A 20 13.73 3.37 -25.09
C THR A 20 12.20 3.35 -24.98
N PHE A 21 11.57 2.18 -25.09
CA PHE A 21 10.11 2.01 -25.10
C PHE A 21 9.64 1.13 -23.94
N CYS A 22 8.47 1.46 -23.40
CA CYS A 22 7.82 0.70 -22.36
C CYS A 22 7.26 -0.62 -22.91
N ALA A 23 7.65 -1.74 -22.32
CA ALA A 23 7.17 -3.06 -22.73
C ALA A 23 5.68 -3.30 -22.43
N ARG A 24 5.02 -2.46 -21.63
CA ARG A 24 3.60 -2.59 -21.27
C ARG A 24 2.69 -1.79 -22.19
N CYS A 25 3.01 -0.53 -22.48
CA CYS A 25 2.14 0.36 -23.24
C CYS A 25 2.71 0.78 -24.60
N GLY A 26 3.96 0.40 -24.93
CA GLY A 26 4.63 0.76 -26.18
C GLY A 26 5.11 2.21 -26.27
N LEU A 27 4.77 3.07 -25.30
CA LEU A 27 5.18 4.47 -25.29
C LEU A 27 6.64 4.65 -24.88
N ARG A 28 7.27 5.73 -25.36
CA ARG A 28 8.67 6.06 -25.04
C ARG A 28 8.81 6.42 -23.57
N PHE A 29 9.86 5.93 -22.91
CA PHE A 29 10.17 6.36 -21.54
C PHE A 29 10.43 7.87 -21.49
N GLY A 30 9.88 8.54 -20.48
CA GLY A 30 9.98 9.99 -20.28
C GLY A 30 9.07 10.85 -21.17
N ALA A 31 8.34 10.27 -22.13
CA ALA A 31 7.35 11.01 -22.89
C ALA A 31 6.14 11.35 -22.01
N ALA A 32 5.54 12.52 -22.26
CA ALA A 32 4.30 12.93 -21.60
C ALA A 32 3.18 11.93 -21.91
N PRO A 33 2.33 11.58 -20.93
CA PRO A 33 1.19 10.71 -21.18
C PRO A 33 0.19 11.34 -22.18
N PRO A 34 -0.38 10.54 -23.10
CA PRO A 34 -1.56 10.96 -23.85
C PRO A 34 -2.73 11.30 -22.91
N SER A 35 -3.44 12.38 -23.21
CA SER A 35 -4.51 12.93 -22.34
C SER A 35 -5.73 12.02 -22.14
N HIS A 36 -5.88 10.98 -22.96
CA HIS A 36 -7.00 10.03 -22.88
C HIS A 36 -6.67 8.77 -22.06
N LEU A 37 -5.44 8.65 -21.55
CA LEU A 37 -5.05 7.52 -20.73
C LEU A 37 -5.42 7.76 -19.26
N GLU A 38 -5.89 6.69 -18.62
CA GLU A 38 -5.99 6.64 -17.17
C GLU A 38 -4.58 6.54 -16.59
N LEU A 39 -4.22 7.52 -15.76
CA LEU A 39 -2.86 7.66 -15.23
C LEU A 39 -2.61 6.75 -14.02
N PRO A 40 -1.35 6.42 -13.72
CA PRO A 40 -1.01 5.56 -12.59
C PRO A 40 -1.49 6.15 -11.26
N VAL A 41 -2.02 5.28 -10.40
CA VAL A 41 -2.41 5.59 -9.03
C VAL A 41 -1.35 5.07 -8.07
N CYS A 42 -0.91 5.89 -7.12
CA CYS A 42 0.00 5.46 -6.07
C CYS A 42 -0.69 4.42 -5.16
N PRO A 43 -0.13 3.22 -4.96
CA PRO A 43 -0.77 2.20 -4.12
C PRO A 43 -0.73 2.53 -2.62
N ILE A 44 0.03 3.55 -2.21
CA ILE A 44 0.17 3.96 -0.81
C ILE A 44 -0.80 5.10 -0.47
N CYS A 45 -0.77 6.22 -1.20
CA CYS A 45 -1.65 7.36 -0.92
C CYS A 45 -2.94 7.39 -1.77
N TYR A 46 -3.11 6.45 -2.70
CA TYR A 46 -4.25 6.36 -3.62
C TYR A 46 -4.51 7.59 -4.50
N ARG A 47 -3.55 8.53 -4.58
CA ARG A 47 -3.63 9.65 -5.52
C ARG A 47 -3.24 9.20 -6.93
N SER A 48 -3.95 9.70 -7.92
CA SER A 48 -3.55 9.61 -9.32
C SER A 48 -2.37 10.56 -9.60
N ALA A 49 -1.52 10.21 -10.55
CA ALA A 49 -0.53 11.14 -11.10
C ALA A 49 -1.22 12.32 -11.80
N ASP A 50 -0.58 13.49 -11.82
CA ASP A 50 -1.09 14.63 -12.60
C ASP A 50 -0.83 14.41 -14.11
N ASP A 51 -1.32 15.32 -14.96
CA ASP A 51 -1.32 15.20 -16.43
C ASP A 51 0.05 14.91 -17.08
N ASP A 52 1.17 15.23 -16.43
CA ASP A 52 2.53 14.90 -16.90
C ASP A 52 2.99 13.48 -16.50
N GLY A 53 2.13 12.71 -15.84
CA GLY A 53 2.39 11.35 -15.33
C GLY A 53 3.27 11.32 -14.08
N ARG A 54 3.34 12.42 -13.32
CA ARG A 54 4.18 12.57 -12.13
C ARG A 54 3.40 13.03 -10.90
N PHE A 55 4.05 12.91 -9.76
CA PHE A 55 3.55 13.33 -8.45
C PHE A 55 4.37 14.51 -7.91
N PRO A 56 3.75 15.45 -7.17
CA PRO A 56 4.50 16.45 -6.43
C PRO A 56 5.28 15.78 -5.29
N SER A 57 6.54 16.18 -5.14
CA SER A 57 7.39 15.77 -4.02
C SER A 57 7.01 16.48 -2.73
N ALA A 58 6.93 15.74 -1.64
CA ALA A 58 6.83 16.29 -0.29
C ALA A 58 8.18 16.84 0.22
N ALA A 59 9.31 16.33 -0.28
CA ALA A 59 10.65 16.72 0.15
C ALA A 59 11.14 18.05 -0.45
N GLY A 60 10.59 18.47 -1.60
CA GLY A 60 11.09 19.63 -2.32
C GLY A 60 9.99 20.33 -3.14
N PRO A 61 9.71 21.62 -2.88
CA PRO A 61 8.78 22.39 -3.70
C PRO A 61 9.17 22.37 -5.17
N GLY A 62 8.22 22.05 -6.05
CA GLY A 62 8.42 21.99 -7.50
C GLY A 62 9.11 20.74 -8.03
N LEU A 63 9.62 19.84 -7.17
CA LEU A 63 10.17 18.56 -7.62
C LEU A 63 9.03 17.60 -8.03
N ARG A 64 9.19 16.96 -9.19
CA ARG A 64 8.21 16.05 -9.80
C ARG A 64 8.76 14.62 -9.85
N LEU A 65 8.07 13.69 -9.22
CA LEU A 65 8.50 12.29 -9.06
C LEU A 65 7.72 11.36 -9.99
N ASP A 66 8.40 10.38 -10.58
CA ASP A 66 7.71 9.22 -11.16
C ASP A 66 7.20 8.28 -10.05
N ILE A 67 6.31 7.35 -10.39
CA ILE A 67 5.63 6.53 -9.38
C ILE A 67 6.57 5.76 -8.44
N PRO A 68 7.69 5.13 -8.86
CA PRO A 68 8.55 4.42 -7.94
C PRO A 68 9.22 5.36 -6.94
N ARG A 69 9.70 6.53 -7.40
CA ARG A 69 10.31 7.52 -6.51
C ARG A 69 9.30 8.16 -5.56
N HIS A 70 8.06 8.34 -6.00
CA HIS A 70 6.99 8.81 -5.12
C HIS A 70 6.65 7.77 -4.04
N VAL A 71 6.61 6.49 -4.40
CA VAL A 71 6.44 5.39 -3.45
C VAL A 71 7.59 5.35 -2.44
N GLU A 72 8.85 5.44 -2.89
CA GLU A 72 10.03 5.55 -2.01
C GLU A 72 10.02 6.82 -1.14
N GLU A 73 9.37 7.90 -1.59
CA GLU A 73 9.25 9.12 -0.79
C GLU A 73 8.41 8.87 0.47
N HIS A 74 7.44 7.96 0.43
CA HIS A 74 6.61 7.64 1.59
C HIS A 74 7.37 6.99 2.75
N ASP A 75 8.54 6.39 2.51
CA ASP A 75 9.40 5.91 3.60
C ASP A 75 9.91 7.07 4.48
N ARG A 76 10.12 8.24 3.88
CA ARG A 76 10.59 9.46 4.56
C ARG A 76 9.45 10.43 4.90
N HIS A 77 8.41 10.44 4.07
CA HIS A 77 7.23 11.29 4.16
C HIS A 77 5.96 10.42 4.18
N PRO A 78 5.73 9.73 5.31
CA PRO A 78 4.57 8.85 5.47
C PRO A 78 3.25 9.60 5.22
N VAL A 79 2.39 9.03 4.35
CA VAL A 79 0.97 9.39 4.13
C VAL A 79 -0.02 8.50 4.88
N GLY A 80 -0.90 9.10 5.69
CA GLY A 80 -2.04 8.44 6.32
C GLY A 80 -3.14 9.45 6.59
N ASP A 81 -4.32 8.99 7.01
CA ASP A 81 -5.34 9.89 7.56
C ASP A 81 -4.86 10.34 8.94
N ASP A 82 -3.90 11.27 8.93
CA ASP A 82 -3.23 11.77 10.13
C ASP A 82 -4.27 12.40 11.08
N ASP A 83 -5.35 12.99 10.55
CA ASP A 83 -6.46 13.53 11.34
C ASP A 83 -7.23 12.41 12.05
N TYR A 84 -7.55 11.32 11.37
CA TYR A 84 -8.15 10.15 11.99
C TYR A 84 -7.21 9.47 12.99
N LEU A 85 -5.92 9.30 12.67
CA LEU A 85 -4.96 8.69 13.59
C LEU A 85 -4.74 9.54 14.84
N GLU A 86 -4.67 10.86 14.69
CA GLU A 86 -4.59 11.81 15.79
C GLU A 86 -5.87 11.76 16.65
N SER A 87 -7.04 11.54 16.06
CA SER A 87 -8.28 11.34 16.81
C SER A 87 -8.27 10.11 17.74
N LEU A 88 -7.42 9.12 17.45
CA LEU A 88 -7.25 7.91 18.25
C LEU A 88 -6.10 8.00 19.27
N ARG A 89 -5.40 9.15 19.30
CA ARG A 89 -4.20 9.35 20.11
C ARG A 89 -4.53 9.66 21.56
N GLU A 90 -3.90 8.91 22.46
CA GLU A 90 -3.86 9.15 23.89
C GLU A 90 -2.39 9.35 24.30
N GLY A 91 -1.93 10.60 24.29
CA GLY A 91 -0.54 10.95 24.57
C GLY A 91 0.42 10.38 23.52
N SER A 92 1.36 9.52 23.90
CA SER A 92 2.30 8.87 22.97
C SER A 92 1.79 7.53 22.39
N ARG A 93 0.51 7.21 22.61
CA ARG A 93 -0.08 5.92 22.24
C ARG A 93 -1.36 6.11 21.42
N ILE A 94 -1.74 5.09 20.66
CA ILE A 94 -3.07 4.94 20.07
C ILE A 94 -3.84 3.91 20.88
N ARG A 95 -5.12 4.21 21.19
CA ARG A 95 -6.03 3.24 21.80
C ARG A 95 -6.90 2.56 20.74
N ILE A 96 -6.77 1.24 20.63
CA ILE A 96 -7.56 0.40 19.72
C ILE A 96 -8.42 -0.52 20.57
N GLY A 97 -9.63 -0.06 20.90
CA GLY A 97 -10.52 -0.75 21.83
C GLY A 97 -9.90 -0.86 23.23
N ARG A 98 -9.53 -2.07 23.65
CA ARG A 98 -8.85 -2.33 24.95
C ARG A 98 -7.33 -2.32 24.90
N TRP A 99 -6.75 -2.27 23.69
CA TRP A 99 -5.31 -2.36 23.49
C TRP A 99 -4.71 -0.98 23.29
N THR A 100 -3.43 -0.84 23.61
CA THR A 100 -2.68 0.38 23.32
C THR A 100 -1.37 0.05 22.61
N ALA A 101 -0.99 0.88 21.64
CA ALA A 101 0.27 0.75 20.91
C ALA A 101 0.94 2.13 20.78
N PRO A 102 2.28 2.21 20.65
CA PRO A 102 2.95 3.49 20.40
C PRO A 102 2.41 4.16 19.12
N PHE A 103 2.08 5.46 19.18
CA PHE A 103 1.48 6.20 18.07
C PHE A 103 2.35 6.15 16.81
N ASP A 104 3.64 6.45 16.95
CA ASP A 104 4.58 6.47 15.84
C ASP A 104 4.75 5.10 15.16
N LEU A 105 4.55 4.01 15.92
CA LEU A 105 4.61 2.65 15.39
C LEU A 105 3.38 2.33 14.53
N VAL A 106 2.19 2.68 15.02
CA VAL A 106 0.92 2.45 14.30
C VAL A 106 0.83 3.36 13.07
N ARG A 107 1.22 4.62 13.21
CA ARG A 107 1.30 5.56 12.10
C ARG A 107 2.25 5.03 11.03
N ARG A 108 3.48 4.65 11.37
CA ARG A 108 4.42 4.07 10.39
C ARG A 108 3.84 2.81 9.73
N TYR A 109 3.23 1.92 10.51
CA TYR A 109 2.61 0.69 9.99
C TYR A 109 1.49 0.94 8.98
N LEU A 110 0.52 1.78 9.33
CA LEU A 110 -0.64 2.06 8.46
C LEU A 110 -0.26 2.81 7.20
N VAL A 111 0.86 3.52 7.26
CA VAL A 111 1.31 4.38 6.19
C VAL A 111 2.28 3.69 5.23
N THR A 112 3.23 2.91 5.75
CA THR A 112 4.27 2.29 4.91
C THR A 112 4.10 0.78 4.78
N GLY A 113 3.23 0.15 5.58
CA GLY A 113 3.15 -1.31 5.71
C GLY A 113 4.39 -1.94 6.35
N ALA A 114 5.40 -1.15 6.73
CA ALA A 114 6.66 -1.66 7.26
C ALA A 114 6.74 -1.42 8.78
N LEU A 115 6.80 -2.51 9.55
CA LEU A 115 7.25 -2.46 10.94
C LEU A 115 8.77 -2.62 10.96
N ASP A 116 9.49 -1.71 11.60
CA ASP A 116 10.82 -2.03 12.14
C ASP A 116 10.63 -2.99 13.32
N GLY A 117 10.31 -4.24 12.98
CA GLY A 117 9.92 -5.31 13.89
C GLY A 117 10.77 -6.56 13.74
N GLY A 118 11.83 -6.48 12.92
CA GLY A 118 12.66 -7.60 12.51
C GLY A 118 11.98 -8.51 11.47
N ARG A 119 12.77 -9.39 10.85
CA ARG A 119 12.36 -10.28 9.75
C ARG A 119 11.07 -11.07 10.01
N ARG A 120 10.82 -11.43 11.27
CA ARG A 120 9.62 -12.19 11.67
C ARG A 120 8.33 -11.38 11.53
N ARG A 121 8.31 -10.12 11.98
CA ARG A 121 7.11 -9.28 11.88
C ARG A 121 6.82 -8.85 10.45
N GLN A 122 7.87 -8.64 9.65
CA GLN A 122 7.71 -8.40 8.22
C GLN A 122 7.03 -9.60 7.54
N PHE A 123 7.50 -10.82 7.83
CA PHE A 123 6.87 -12.04 7.32
C PHE A 123 5.40 -12.16 7.76
N GLU A 124 5.09 -11.92 9.04
CA GLU A 124 3.71 -11.95 9.56
C GLU A 124 2.82 -10.89 8.90
N HIS A 125 3.35 -9.71 8.58
CA HIS A 125 2.64 -8.67 7.83
C HIS A 125 2.37 -9.08 6.38
N ASP A 126 3.41 -9.55 5.68
CA ASP A 126 3.30 -9.94 4.27
C ASP A 126 2.28 -11.08 4.10
N LEU A 127 2.17 -11.98 5.09
CA LEU A 127 1.12 -13.00 5.17
C LEU A 127 -0.29 -12.38 5.18
N ILE A 128 -0.53 -11.37 6.01
CA ILE A 128 -1.84 -10.72 6.12
C ILE A 128 -2.20 -9.97 4.83
N VAL A 129 -1.25 -9.19 4.28
CA VAL A 129 -1.49 -8.43 3.04
C VAL A 129 -1.74 -9.37 1.85
N THR A 130 -0.97 -10.45 1.75
CA THR A 130 -1.16 -11.47 0.72
C THR A 130 -2.53 -12.14 0.88
N ALA A 131 -2.92 -12.49 2.11
CA ALA A 131 -4.21 -13.07 2.40
C ALA A 131 -5.36 -12.14 1.98
N MET A 132 -5.32 -10.85 2.37
CA MET A 132 -6.33 -9.86 1.96
C MET A 132 -6.43 -9.73 0.43
N THR A 133 -5.28 -9.68 -0.25
CA THR A 133 -5.23 -9.58 -1.73
C THR A 133 -5.83 -10.81 -2.40
N GLN A 134 -5.54 -12.00 -1.89
CA GLN A 134 -6.07 -13.26 -2.42
C GLN A 134 -7.58 -13.38 -2.18
N LEU A 135 -8.06 -13.00 -0.99
CA LEU A 135 -9.49 -12.96 -0.68
C LEU A 135 -10.24 -11.99 -1.59
N ALA A 136 -9.70 -10.79 -1.81
CA ALA A 136 -10.30 -9.81 -2.71
C ALA A 136 -10.36 -10.31 -4.17
N ARG A 137 -9.34 -11.05 -4.60
CA ARG A 137 -9.22 -11.52 -5.99
C ARG A 137 -10.01 -12.80 -6.28
N PHE A 138 -10.01 -13.75 -5.35
CA PHE A 138 -10.50 -15.11 -5.59
C PHE A 138 -11.68 -15.51 -4.68
N GLY A 139 -11.98 -14.72 -3.65
CA GLY A 139 -12.97 -15.06 -2.63
C GLY A 139 -12.42 -16.00 -1.54
N PRO A 140 -13.21 -16.22 -0.47
CA PRO A 140 -12.80 -17.01 0.69
C PRO A 140 -12.60 -18.51 0.40
N ASP A 141 -13.37 -19.08 -0.53
CA ASP A 141 -13.38 -20.52 -0.81
C ASP A 141 -12.37 -20.97 -1.88
N ALA A 142 -11.46 -20.07 -2.28
CA ALA A 142 -10.53 -20.33 -3.37
C ALA A 142 -9.44 -21.34 -2.99
N THR A 143 -9.32 -22.41 -3.78
CA THR A 143 -8.16 -23.30 -3.73
C THR A 143 -7.07 -22.80 -4.65
N ILE A 144 -5.95 -22.33 -4.09
CA ILE A 144 -4.83 -21.74 -4.84
C ILE A 144 -3.71 -22.77 -5.00
N LEU A 145 -3.17 -22.91 -6.22
CA LEU A 145 -2.05 -23.81 -6.51
C LEU A 145 -0.76 -23.27 -5.89
N GLY A 146 -0.02 -24.11 -5.15
CA GLY A 146 1.21 -23.70 -4.44
C GLY A 146 0.96 -22.92 -3.14
N ASP A 147 -0.27 -22.98 -2.64
CA ASP A 147 -0.68 -22.35 -1.39
C ASP A 147 -0.02 -23.01 -0.17
N GLN A 148 0.82 -22.24 0.51
CA GLN A 148 1.49 -22.71 1.72
C GLN A 148 0.51 -22.76 2.91
N PRO A 149 0.71 -23.67 3.87
CA PRO A 149 -0.18 -23.79 5.04
C PRO A 149 -0.37 -22.48 5.81
N GLU A 150 0.68 -21.68 5.94
CA GLU A 150 0.65 -20.39 6.62
C GLU A 150 -0.19 -19.35 5.86
N TRP A 151 -0.22 -19.43 4.53
CA TRP A 151 -1.00 -18.51 3.68
C TRP A 151 -2.48 -18.81 3.78
N ARG A 152 -2.84 -20.10 3.80
CA ARG A 152 -4.21 -20.54 4.07
C ARG A 152 -4.67 -20.12 5.45
N ALA A 153 -3.87 -20.38 6.48
CA ALA A 153 -4.19 -19.99 7.86
C ALA A 153 -4.39 -18.47 8.00
N ALA A 154 -3.57 -17.67 7.30
CA ALA A 154 -3.72 -16.22 7.27
C ALA A 154 -5.04 -15.79 6.60
N ARG A 155 -5.43 -16.42 5.48
CA ARG A 155 -6.72 -16.16 4.82
C ARG A 155 -7.90 -16.50 5.71
N ASP A 156 -7.88 -17.68 6.34
CA ASP A 156 -8.96 -18.11 7.24
C ASP A 156 -9.12 -17.12 8.41
N ALA A 157 -8.01 -16.70 9.01
CA ALA A 157 -8.00 -15.72 10.10
C ALA A 157 -8.51 -14.34 9.66
N VAL A 158 -8.11 -13.85 8.49
CA VAL A 158 -8.56 -12.56 7.96
C VAL A 158 -10.06 -12.62 7.62
N SER A 159 -10.53 -13.69 6.98
CA SER A 159 -11.95 -13.91 6.69
C SER A 159 -12.79 -13.89 7.97
N GLU A 160 -12.37 -14.58 9.02
CA GLU A 160 -13.08 -14.60 10.31
C GLU A 160 -13.19 -13.18 10.92
N VAL A 161 -12.11 -12.39 10.81
CA VAL A 161 -12.10 -11.00 11.29
C VAL A 161 -13.07 -10.14 10.46
N LEU A 162 -13.02 -10.22 9.14
CA LEU A 162 -13.91 -9.46 8.25
C LEU A 162 -15.38 -9.81 8.48
N GLU A 163 -15.72 -11.09 8.59
CA GLU A 163 -17.07 -11.55 8.93
C GLU A 163 -17.54 -11.00 10.28
N ARG A 164 -16.65 -10.99 11.27
CA ARG A 164 -16.96 -10.45 12.60
C ARG A 164 -17.26 -8.95 12.55
N PHE A 165 -16.59 -8.18 11.68
CA PHE A 165 -16.85 -6.76 11.49
C PHE A 165 -18.12 -6.49 10.68
N GLN A 166 -18.49 -7.37 9.77
CA GLN A 166 -19.72 -7.26 8.97
C GLN A 166 -20.98 -7.64 9.76
N ARG A 167 -20.86 -8.34 10.90
CA ARG A 167 -22.00 -8.60 11.79
C ARG A 167 -22.50 -7.29 12.41
N PRO A 168 -23.80 -6.96 12.31
CA PRO A 168 -24.36 -5.77 12.95
C PRO A 168 -24.06 -5.76 14.46
N LEU A 169 -23.62 -4.61 14.98
CA LEU A 169 -23.27 -4.39 16.39
C LEU A 169 -24.42 -4.67 17.40
N ALA A 170 -25.63 -4.98 16.93
CA ALA A 170 -26.85 -5.11 17.73
C ALA A 170 -26.90 -6.31 18.70
N ARG A 171 -25.87 -7.17 18.77
CA ARG A 171 -25.87 -8.36 19.65
C ARG A 171 -24.73 -8.42 20.69
N ARG A 172 -24.08 -7.29 21.01
CA ARG A 172 -22.97 -7.24 21.99
C ARG A 172 -23.30 -6.58 23.34
N ARG A 173 -24.58 -6.35 23.68
CA ARG A 173 -25.02 -5.79 24.99
C ARG A 173 -26.00 -6.68 25.77
N SER A 174 -25.89 -8.00 25.66
CA SER A 174 -26.62 -8.93 26.55
C SER A 174 -25.83 -10.21 26.76
N ALA A 175 -24.80 -10.12 27.60
CA ALA A 175 -24.24 -11.21 28.40
C ALA A 175 -23.40 -10.58 29.51
#